data_AF-A0A8S2G785-F1
#
_entry.id   AF-A0A8S2G785-F1
#
_cell.length_a   1.000
_cell.length_b   1.000
_cell.length_c   1.000
_cell.angle_alpha   90.00
_cell.angle_beta   90.00
_cell.angle_gamma   90.00
#
_symmetry.space_group_name_H-M   'P 1'
#
loop_
_entity.id
_entity.type
_entity.pdbx_description
1 polymer ?
#
loop_
_entity_poly.entity_id
_entity_poly.type
_entity_poly.pdbx_seq_one_letter_code
_entity_poly.pdbx_strand_id
1 'polypeptide(L)'
;SEGKLSAEMQEKLFAELAQNLASLPPELRAKITEQLIKSMDSLPPEVREQVIQQLLSTIDTLPEEERQKVLHDLVKNLASMPEEARHQLINKLMENMNDLEPESRIRLLQELLRDADGLTPAMRDNILQNLLDSLDTLPPEERERVLAELTKNLANLPPSIRQQLIDKLLEKSEELPPEIRDQMYAELLKNVTDMPDEMKRKLVVELLKNVDNMPTSIRQQVMKVIYNS
;
A
#
# COMPACT_ATOMS: atom_id res chain seq x y z
N SER A 1 36.17 -20.16 25.26
CA SER A 1 35.07 -20.28 24.28
C SER A 1 33.84 -19.67 24.92
N GLU A 2 33.62 -18.38 24.65
CA GLU A 2 32.58 -17.58 25.29
C GLU A 2 31.18 -17.99 24.78
N GLY A 3 30.34 -18.44 25.71
CA GLY A 3 29.05 -17.79 25.95
C GLY A 3 27.94 -17.90 24.90
N LYS A 4 27.88 -18.94 24.06
CA LYS A 4 26.62 -19.23 23.34
C LYS A 4 25.63 -19.94 24.27
N LEU A 5 24.54 -19.24 24.60
CA LEU A 5 23.34 -19.86 25.19
C LEU A 5 22.89 -21.03 24.30
N SER A 6 22.38 -22.11 24.89
CA SER A 6 21.76 -23.17 24.10
C SER A 6 20.52 -22.63 23.37
N ALA A 7 20.14 -23.26 22.26
CA ALA A 7 18.94 -22.87 21.50
C ALA A 7 17.70 -22.83 22.43
N GLU A 8 17.52 -23.86 23.26
CA GLU A 8 16.44 -23.92 24.25
C GLU A 8 16.43 -22.74 25.24
N MET A 9 17.61 -22.30 25.70
CA MET A 9 17.70 -21.14 26.60
C MET A 9 17.40 -19.83 25.87
N GLN A 10 17.78 -19.71 24.60
CA GLN A 10 17.45 -18.54 23.77
C GLN A 10 15.94 -18.46 23.52
N GLU A 11 15.32 -19.57 23.14
CA GLU A 11 13.88 -19.68 22.93
C GLU A 11 13.09 -19.28 24.18
N LYS A 12 13.48 -19.83 25.33
CA LYS A 12 12.84 -19.50 26.61
C LYS A 12 13.00 -18.03 26.96
N LEU A 13 14.19 -17.46 26.75
CA LEU A 13 14.45 -16.04 26.99
C LEU A 13 13.57 -15.15 26.10
N PHE A 14 13.46 -15.47 24.81
CA PHE A 14 12.61 -14.69 23.89
C PHE A 14 11.12 -14.78 24.25
N ALA A 15 10.64 -15.96 24.62
CA ALA A 15 9.26 -16.12 25.08
C ALA A 15 8.99 -15.32 26.37
N GLU A 16 9.93 -15.34 27.32
CA GLU A 16 9.82 -14.59 28.58
C GLU A 16 9.89 -13.07 28.35
N LEU A 17 10.79 -12.60 27.47
CA LEU A 17 10.88 -11.20 27.08
C LEU A 17 9.60 -10.71 26.40
N ALA A 18 9.02 -11.53 25.52
CA ALA A 18 7.73 -11.22 24.91
C ALA A 18 6.66 -11.07 25.99
N GLN A 19 6.44 -12.09 26.83
CA GLN A 19 5.39 -12.08 27.85
C GLN A 19 5.46 -10.88 28.81
N ASN A 20 6.67 -10.37 29.08
CA ASN A 20 6.87 -9.21 29.95
C ASN A 20 6.95 -7.88 29.21
N LEU A 21 6.82 -7.84 27.88
CA LEU A 21 7.04 -6.63 27.08
C LEU A 21 6.14 -5.46 27.52
N ALA A 22 4.87 -5.75 27.82
CA ALA A 22 3.89 -4.75 28.26
C ALA A 22 4.21 -4.13 29.63
N SER A 23 5.00 -4.80 30.47
CA SER A 23 5.36 -4.31 31.81
C SER A 23 6.67 -3.51 31.84
N LEU A 24 7.43 -3.50 30.74
CA LEU A 24 8.69 -2.76 30.64
C LEU A 24 8.45 -1.25 30.51
N PRO A 25 9.38 -0.40 31.02
CA PRO A 25 9.42 1.03 30.70
C PRO A 25 9.45 1.28 29.19
N PRO A 26 8.88 2.39 28.68
CA PRO A 26 8.77 2.65 27.24
C PRO A 26 10.07 2.52 26.45
N GLU A 27 11.18 3.06 26.97
CA GLU A 27 12.48 3.05 26.29
C GLU A 27 13.07 1.64 26.21
N LEU A 28 12.89 0.83 27.26
CA LEU A 28 13.30 -0.57 27.26
C LEU A 28 12.38 -1.40 26.36
N ARG A 29 11.07 -1.11 26.35
CA ARG A 29 10.10 -1.78 25.50
C ARG A 29 10.46 -1.62 24.03
N ALA A 30 10.70 -0.40 23.55
CA ALA A 30 11.08 -0.15 22.16
C ALA A 30 12.34 -0.92 21.75
N LYS A 31 13.37 -0.91 22.61
CA LYS A 31 14.63 -1.64 22.36
C LYS A 31 14.44 -3.16 22.31
N ILE A 32 13.65 -3.72 23.22
CA ILE A 32 13.36 -5.16 23.23
C ILE A 32 12.50 -5.54 22.02
N THR A 33 11.50 -4.73 21.66
CA THR A 33 10.71 -4.93 20.44
C THR A 33 11.58 -4.98 19.19
N GLU A 34 12.52 -4.04 19.03
CA GLU A 34 13.45 -4.04 17.90
C GLU A 34 14.29 -5.32 17.85
N GLN A 35 14.76 -5.81 19.00
CA GLN A 35 15.51 -7.08 19.08
C GLN A 35 14.64 -8.28 18.72
N LEU A 36 13.40 -8.34 19.22
CA LEU A 36 12.46 -9.41 18.92
C LEU A 36 12.17 -9.49 17.41
N ILE A 37 11.93 -8.35 16.76
CA ILE A 37 11.66 -8.30 15.32
C ILE A 37 12.89 -8.74 14.52
N LYS A 38 14.10 -8.31 14.89
CA LYS A 38 15.35 -8.73 14.21
C LYS A 38 15.65 -10.22 14.35
N SER A 39 15.18 -10.84 15.42
CA SER A 39 15.38 -12.28 15.67
C SER A 39 14.25 -13.15 15.10
N MET A 40 13.18 -12.56 14.56
CA MET A 40 11.93 -13.24 14.22
C MET A 40 12.11 -14.46 13.31
N ASP A 41 12.90 -14.34 12.24
CA ASP A 41 13.14 -15.44 11.30
C ASP A 41 13.93 -16.61 11.90
N SER A 42 14.67 -16.37 12.98
CA SER A 42 15.47 -17.40 13.67
C SER A 42 14.73 -18.11 14.79
N LEU A 43 13.51 -17.66 15.12
CA LEU A 43 12.70 -18.25 16.19
C LEU A 43 11.95 -19.51 15.69
N PRO A 44 11.78 -20.53 16.55
CA PRO A 44 10.85 -21.62 16.28
C PRO A 44 9.43 -21.09 16.03
N PRO A 45 8.61 -21.79 15.20
CA PRO A 45 7.28 -21.31 14.82
C PRO A 45 6.38 -20.91 16.00
N GLU A 46 6.35 -21.71 17.06
CA GLU A 46 5.49 -21.48 18.22
C GLU A 46 5.94 -20.25 19.03
N VAL A 47 7.26 -20.08 19.19
CA VAL A 47 7.82 -18.90 19.88
C VAL A 47 7.63 -17.65 19.03
N ARG A 48 7.83 -17.76 17.72
CA ARG A 48 7.60 -16.67 16.76
C ARG A 48 6.16 -16.19 16.82
N GLU A 49 5.19 -17.09 16.82
CA GLU A 49 3.78 -16.75 16.93
C GLU A 49 3.47 -16.00 18.23
N GLN A 50 3.96 -16.48 19.37
CA GLN A 50 3.81 -15.80 20.66
C GLN A 50 4.41 -14.40 20.65
N VAL A 51 5.63 -14.25 20.10
CA VAL A 51 6.29 -12.96 19.96
C VAL A 51 5.44 -12.01 19.11
N ILE A 52 4.97 -12.45 17.95
CA ILE A 52 4.15 -11.61 17.05
C ILE A 52 2.87 -11.15 17.75
N GLN A 53 2.14 -12.06 18.40
CA GLN A 53 0.90 -11.72 19.12
C GLN A 53 1.14 -10.69 20.24
N GLN A 54 2.26 -10.82 20.93
CA GLN A 54 2.62 -9.91 22.01
C GLN A 54 3.11 -8.55 21.52
N LEU A 55 3.79 -8.50 20.37
CA LEU A 55 4.14 -7.26 19.68
C LEU A 55 2.89 -6.53 19.21
N LEU A 56 1.96 -7.24 18.56
CA LEU A 56 0.71 -6.65 18.09
C LEU A 56 -0.14 -6.09 19.23
N SER A 57 -0.25 -6.80 20.35
CA SER A 57 -1.02 -6.32 21.51
C SER A 57 -0.39 -5.13 22.25
N THR A 58 0.89 -4.84 22.01
CA THR A 58 1.61 -3.74 22.70
C THR A 58 1.92 -2.55 21.81
N ILE A 59 1.77 -2.67 20.49
CA ILE A 59 2.05 -1.59 19.52
C ILE A 59 1.38 -0.27 19.89
N ASP A 60 0.12 -0.29 20.31
CA ASP A 60 -0.66 0.94 20.59
C ASP A 60 -0.17 1.66 21.85
N THR A 61 0.63 0.99 22.68
CA THR A 61 1.19 1.54 23.91
C THR A 61 2.57 2.16 23.70
N LEU A 62 3.12 2.07 22.50
CA LEU A 62 4.42 2.67 22.16
C LEU A 62 4.26 4.16 21.87
N PRO A 63 5.28 4.99 22.20
CA PRO A 63 5.38 6.34 21.69
C PRO A 63 5.28 6.35 20.16
N GLU A 64 4.75 7.44 19.59
CA GLU A 64 4.41 7.53 18.16
C GLU A 64 5.55 7.18 17.21
N GLU A 65 6.72 7.80 17.38
CA GLU A 65 7.90 7.53 16.54
C GLU A 65 8.28 6.04 16.56
N GLU A 66 8.23 5.42 17.75
CA GLU A 66 8.58 4.01 17.90
C GLU A 66 7.49 3.08 17.39
N ARG A 67 6.22 3.46 17.55
CA ARG A 67 5.09 2.74 16.98
C ARG A 67 5.22 2.67 15.47
N GLN A 68 5.54 3.77 14.81
CA GLN A 68 5.72 3.83 13.35
C GLN A 68 6.90 2.96 12.90
N LYS A 69 8.05 3.05 13.58
CA LYS A 69 9.23 2.23 13.28
C LYS A 69 8.93 0.73 13.42
N VAL A 70 8.28 0.33 14.52
CA VAL A 70 7.90 -1.05 14.80
C VAL A 70 6.93 -1.59 13.76
N LEU A 71 5.90 -0.81 13.40
CA LEU A 71 4.94 -1.17 12.36
C LEU A 71 5.65 -1.39 11.01
N HIS A 72 6.56 -0.50 10.62
CA HIS A 72 7.33 -0.65 9.39
C HIS A 72 8.26 -1.89 9.41
N ASP A 73 8.93 -2.17 10.52
CA ASP A 73 9.79 -3.35 10.63
C ASP A 73 9.01 -4.67 10.67
N LEU A 74 7.78 -4.66 11.20
CA LEU A 74 6.88 -5.82 11.16
C LEU A 74 6.38 -6.12 9.76
N VAL A 75 6.15 -5.12 8.90
CA VAL A 75 5.74 -5.32 7.51
C VAL A 75 6.76 -6.14 6.73
N LYS A 76 8.06 -5.96 7.01
CA LYS A 76 9.15 -6.75 6.39
C LYS A 76 9.04 -8.25 6.69
N ASN A 77 8.30 -8.62 7.74
CA ASN A 77 8.06 -9.99 8.16
C ASN A 77 6.65 -10.48 7.81
N LEU A 78 5.81 -9.66 7.15
CA LEU A 78 4.39 -9.95 6.92
C LEU A 78 4.19 -11.34 6.27
N ALA A 79 4.99 -11.68 5.27
CA ALA A 79 4.89 -12.95 4.54
C ALA A 79 5.12 -14.20 5.41
N SER A 80 5.91 -14.10 6.48
CA SER A 80 6.22 -15.22 7.39
C SER A 80 5.27 -15.31 8.59
N MET A 81 4.36 -14.35 8.75
CA MET A 81 3.39 -14.33 9.84
C MET A 81 2.20 -15.27 9.59
N PRO A 82 1.62 -15.85 10.65
CA PRO A 82 0.31 -16.49 10.59
C PRO A 82 -0.76 -15.54 10.05
N GLU A 83 -1.77 -16.07 9.34
CA GLU A 83 -2.81 -15.28 8.67
C GLU A 83 -3.51 -14.28 9.60
N GLU A 84 -3.93 -14.73 10.77
CA GLU A 84 -4.60 -13.88 11.77
C GLU A 84 -3.71 -12.72 12.24
N ALA A 85 -2.41 -12.99 12.43
CA ALA A 85 -1.46 -11.95 12.80
C ALA A 85 -1.21 -10.95 11.67
N ARG A 86 -1.18 -11.40 10.40
CA ARG A 86 -1.11 -10.50 9.23
C ARG A 86 -2.30 -9.57 9.20
N HIS A 87 -3.52 -10.11 9.35
CA HIS A 87 -4.75 -9.30 9.35
C HIS A 87 -4.74 -8.25 10.44
N GLN A 88 -4.34 -8.61 11.67
CA GLN A 88 -4.23 -7.66 12.78
C GLN A 88 -3.17 -6.59 12.52
N LEU A 89 -2.00 -6.95 11.98
CA LEU A 89 -0.97 -6.00 11.61
C LEU A 89 -1.48 -5.01 10.56
N ILE A 90 -2.10 -5.51 9.49
CA ILE A 90 -2.66 -4.67 8.42
C ILE A 90 -3.70 -3.71 8.98
N ASN A 91 -4.64 -4.16 9.81
CA ASN A 91 -5.63 -3.29 10.42
C ASN A 91 -4.97 -2.18 11.24
N LYS A 92 -3.96 -2.51 12.06
CA LYS A 92 -3.19 -1.52 12.83
C LYS A 92 -2.45 -0.53 11.95
N LEU A 93 -1.85 -0.98 10.85
CA LEU A 93 -1.22 -0.10 9.88
C LEU A 93 -2.25 0.88 9.31
N MET A 94 -3.42 0.38 8.89
CA MET A 94 -4.48 1.21 8.33
C MET A 94 -5.00 2.27 9.33
N GLU A 95 -5.12 1.92 10.62
CA GLU A 95 -5.50 2.85 11.69
C GLU A 95 -4.47 3.97 11.91
N ASN A 96 -3.17 3.68 11.70
CA ASN A 96 -2.06 4.62 11.92
C ASN A 96 -1.56 5.26 10.62
N MET A 97 -2.19 4.97 9.48
CA MET A 97 -1.71 5.36 8.15
C MET A 97 -1.60 6.88 8.01
N ASN A 98 -2.51 7.61 8.65
CA ASN A 98 -2.56 9.07 8.58
C ASN A 98 -1.47 9.78 9.38
N ASP A 99 -0.80 9.09 10.30
CA ASP A 99 0.29 9.63 11.10
C ASP A 99 1.64 9.55 10.36
N LEU A 100 1.70 8.77 9.27
CA LEU A 100 2.91 8.60 8.47
C LEU A 100 3.11 9.78 7.52
N GLU A 101 4.37 10.21 7.40
CA GLU A 101 4.82 11.11 6.33
C GLU A 101 4.38 10.60 4.95
N PRO A 102 3.94 11.47 4.02
CA PRO A 102 3.34 11.08 2.75
C PRO A 102 4.12 10.02 1.96
N GLU A 103 5.43 10.19 1.82
CA GLU A 103 6.24 9.23 1.08
C GLU A 103 6.32 7.86 1.78
N SER A 104 6.47 7.84 3.11
CA SER A 104 6.53 6.61 3.89
C SER A 104 5.20 5.87 3.85
N ARG A 105 4.10 6.61 3.89
CA ARG A 105 2.74 6.09 3.71
C ARG A 105 2.57 5.38 2.38
N ILE A 106 2.95 6.03 1.28
CA ILE A 106 2.83 5.46 -0.07
C ILE A 106 3.72 4.22 -0.23
N ARG A 107 4.98 4.28 0.23
CA ARG A 107 5.89 3.12 0.22
C ARG A 107 5.26 1.92 0.93
N LEU A 108 4.72 2.14 2.12
CA LEU A 108 4.05 1.10 2.90
C LEU A 108 2.82 0.53 2.17
N LEU A 109 1.95 1.39 1.63
CA LEU A 109 0.76 0.95 0.87
C LEU A 109 1.15 0.14 -0.37
N GLN A 110 2.20 0.53 -1.09
CA GLN A 110 2.74 -0.22 -2.23
C GLN A 110 3.33 -1.57 -1.81
N GLU A 111 4.06 -1.63 -0.69
CA GLU A 111 4.58 -2.88 -0.12
C GLU A 111 3.45 -3.85 0.21
N LEU A 112 2.38 -3.37 0.87
CA LEU A 112 1.20 -4.18 1.18
C LEU A 112 0.50 -4.70 -0.09
N LEU A 113 0.36 -3.87 -1.14
CA LEU A 113 -0.24 -4.31 -2.41
C LEU A 113 0.61 -5.32 -3.17
N ARG A 114 1.94 -5.26 -3.03
CA ARG A 114 2.85 -6.22 -3.65
C ARG A 114 2.74 -7.58 -2.99
N ASP A 115 2.65 -7.62 -1.67
CA ASP A 115 2.50 -8.85 -0.89
C ASP A 115 1.00 -9.18 -0.74
N ALA A 116 0.34 -9.39 -1.88
CA ALA A 116 -1.10 -9.63 -1.97
C ALA A 116 -1.58 -10.91 -1.27
N ASP A 117 -0.65 -11.84 -0.97
CA ASP A 117 -0.95 -13.08 -0.27
C ASP A 117 -1.39 -12.80 1.18
N GLY A 118 -2.66 -13.10 1.46
CA GLY A 118 -3.26 -12.84 2.78
C GLY A 118 -3.96 -11.49 2.90
N LEU A 119 -4.12 -10.73 1.81
CA LEU A 119 -5.08 -9.62 1.79
C LEU A 119 -6.48 -10.13 1.48
N THR A 120 -7.43 -9.83 2.36
CA THR A 120 -8.85 -9.94 2.00
C THR A 120 -9.21 -8.90 0.92
N PRO A 121 -10.26 -9.13 0.12
CA PRO A 121 -10.73 -8.11 -0.84
C PRO A 121 -11.00 -6.75 -0.18
N ALA A 122 -11.59 -6.74 1.02
CA ALA A 122 -11.87 -5.52 1.76
C ALA A 122 -10.59 -4.78 2.19
N MET A 123 -9.56 -5.51 2.63
CA MET A 123 -8.25 -4.91 2.95
C MET A 123 -7.60 -4.32 1.71
N ARG A 124 -7.60 -5.05 0.60
CA ARG A 124 -7.05 -4.58 -0.66
C ARG A 124 -7.73 -3.30 -1.14
N ASP A 125 -9.07 -3.26 -1.08
CA ASP A 125 -9.85 -2.08 -1.46
C ASP A 125 -9.54 -0.88 -0.56
N ASN A 126 -9.39 -1.10 0.75
CA ASN A 126 -9.03 -0.05 1.71
C ASN A 126 -7.61 0.50 1.46
N ILE A 127 -6.64 -0.38 1.18
CA ILE A 127 -5.27 0.01 0.84
C ILE A 127 -5.26 0.82 -0.47
N LEU A 128 -5.99 0.38 -1.50
CA LEU A 128 -6.11 1.11 -2.76
C LEU A 128 -6.78 2.47 -2.59
N GLN A 129 -7.82 2.56 -1.76
CA GLN A 129 -8.47 3.85 -1.45
C GLN A 129 -7.50 4.80 -0.75
N ASN A 130 -6.78 4.32 0.27
CA ASN A 130 -5.79 5.14 0.97
C ASN A 130 -4.65 5.61 0.05
N LEU A 131 -4.23 4.76 -0.89
CA LEU A 131 -3.23 5.12 -1.89
C LEU A 131 -3.75 6.25 -2.78
N LEU A 132 -5.01 6.17 -3.22
CA LEU A 132 -5.64 7.18 -4.06
C LEU A 132 -5.80 8.52 -3.33
N ASP A 133 -6.25 8.48 -2.08
CA ASP A 133 -6.44 9.67 -1.23
C ASP A 133 -5.11 10.37 -0.91
N SER A 134 -4.02 9.60 -0.86
CA SER A 134 -2.68 10.11 -0.55
C SER A 134 -1.95 10.70 -1.78
N LEU A 135 -2.49 10.58 -2.99
CA LEU A 135 -1.79 11.06 -4.20
C LEU A 135 -1.50 12.56 -4.18
N ASP A 136 -2.42 13.38 -3.67
CA ASP A 136 -2.27 14.83 -3.70
C ASP A 136 -1.25 15.36 -2.67
N THR A 137 -0.83 14.53 -1.71
CA THR A 137 0.17 14.89 -0.70
C THR A 137 1.60 14.59 -1.15
N LEU A 138 1.77 13.91 -2.29
CA LEU A 138 3.07 13.53 -2.82
C LEU A 138 3.77 14.66 -3.59
N PRO A 139 5.12 14.68 -3.58
CA PRO A 139 5.89 15.43 -4.57
C PRO A 139 5.50 15.06 -6.00
N PRO A 140 5.60 15.99 -6.98
CA PRO A 140 5.15 15.76 -8.36
C PRO A 140 5.69 14.47 -8.99
N GLU A 141 7.01 14.23 -8.91
CA GLU A 141 7.65 13.06 -9.53
C GLU A 141 7.13 11.73 -8.95
N GLU A 142 6.96 11.65 -7.62
CA GLU A 142 6.42 10.46 -6.96
C GLU A 142 4.94 10.26 -7.28
N ARG A 143 4.16 11.35 -7.30
CA ARG A 143 2.74 11.30 -7.70
C ARG A 143 2.58 10.77 -9.12
N GLU A 144 3.40 11.24 -10.04
CA GLU A 144 3.42 10.78 -11.44
C GLU A 144 3.76 9.29 -11.53
N ARG A 145 4.77 8.83 -10.78
CA ARG A 145 5.15 7.41 -10.72
C ARG A 145 3.99 6.53 -10.25
N VAL A 146 3.32 6.91 -9.17
CA VAL A 146 2.18 6.14 -8.62
C VAL A 146 0.98 6.18 -9.57
N LEU A 147 0.67 7.34 -10.15
CA LEU A 147 -0.40 7.47 -11.14
C LEU A 147 -0.15 6.60 -12.38
N ALA A 148 1.09 6.55 -12.88
CA ALA A 148 1.48 5.70 -14.00
C ALA A 148 1.22 4.22 -13.70
N GLU A 149 1.63 3.77 -12.50
CA GLU A 149 1.47 2.38 -12.06
C GLU A 149 -0.01 2.01 -11.91
N LEU A 150 -0.81 2.87 -11.30
CA LEU A 150 -2.26 2.66 -11.15
C LEU A 150 -2.97 2.66 -12.51
N THR A 151 -2.59 3.58 -13.40
CA THR A 151 -3.14 3.66 -14.76
C THR A 151 -2.82 2.41 -15.57
N LYS A 152 -1.60 1.89 -15.49
CA LYS A 152 -1.23 0.64 -16.16
C LYS A 152 -2.06 -0.56 -15.68
N ASN A 153 -2.50 -0.53 -14.42
CA ASN A 153 -3.30 -1.58 -13.80
C ASN A 153 -4.81 -1.27 -13.76
N LEU A 154 -5.28 -0.24 -14.49
CA LEU A 154 -6.64 0.29 -14.41
C LEU A 154 -7.73 -0.79 -14.52
N ALA A 155 -7.57 -1.72 -15.46
CA ALA A 155 -8.54 -2.81 -15.70
C ALA A 155 -8.69 -3.76 -14.49
N ASN A 156 -7.63 -3.89 -13.69
CA ASN A 156 -7.57 -4.80 -12.53
C ASN A 156 -7.99 -4.11 -11.21
N LEU A 157 -8.31 -2.82 -11.24
CA LEU A 157 -8.77 -2.08 -10.07
C LEU A 157 -10.26 -2.35 -9.79
N PRO A 158 -10.68 -2.33 -8.51
CA PRO A 158 -12.08 -2.36 -8.13
C PRO A 158 -12.87 -1.25 -8.83
N PRO A 159 -14.14 -1.48 -9.24
CA PRO A 159 -14.90 -0.50 -10.03
C PRO A 159 -14.98 0.90 -9.42
N SER A 160 -15.13 1.01 -8.09
CA SER A 160 -15.17 2.30 -7.37
C SER A 160 -13.82 3.02 -7.40
N ILE A 161 -12.72 2.32 -7.18
CA ILE A 161 -11.37 2.87 -7.24
C ILE A 161 -11.02 3.28 -8.67
N ARG A 162 -11.34 2.41 -9.63
CA ARG A 162 -11.18 2.71 -11.06
C ARG A 162 -11.91 3.99 -11.43
N GLN A 163 -13.17 4.13 -11.01
CA GLN A 163 -13.96 5.33 -11.29
C GLN A 163 -13.29 6.60 -10.74
N GLN A 164 -12.91 6.60 -9.47
CA GLN A 164 -12.27 7.75 -8.82
C GLN A 164 -10.92 8.09 -9.44
N LEU A 165 -10.11 7.08 -9.79
CA LEU A 165 -8.83 7.29 -10.47
C LEU A 165 -9.04 7.96 -11.83
N ILE A 166 -10.02 7.50 -12.61
CA ILE A 166 -10.34 8.10 -13.91
C ILE A 166 -10.81 9.55 -13.74
N ASP A 167 -11.70 9.83 -12.78
CA ASP A 167 -12.16 11.19 -12.53
C ASP A 167 -10.99 12.13 -12.17
N LYS A 168 -10.09 11.69 -11.29
CA LYS A 168 -8.88 12.45 -10.92
C LYS A 168 -7.93 12.66 -12.10
N LEU A 169 -7.75 11.63 -12.92
CA LEU A 169 -6.92 11.66 -14.13
C LEU A 169 -7.48 12.62 -15.19
N LEU A 170 -8.80 12.64 -15.39
CA LEU A 170 -9.46 13.56 -16.32
C LEU A 170 -9.41 15.00 -15.82
N GLU A 171 -9.69 15.22 -14.53
CA GLU A 171 -9.62 16.54 -13.88
C GLU A 171 -8.23 17.17 -14.02
N LYS A 172 -7.17 16.37 -13.83
CA LYS A 172 -5.78 16.84 -13.86
C LYS A 172 -5.08 16.63 -15.20
N SER A 173 -5.79 16.21 -16.24
CA SER A 173 -5.18 15.76 -17.50
C SER A 173 -4.28 16.81 -18.16
N GLU A 174 -4.61 18.10 -18.05
CA GLU A 174 -3.79 19.21 -18.56
C GLU A 174 -2.48 19.40 -17.77
N GLU A 175 -2.48 19.03 -16.49
CA GLU A 175 -1.32 19.13 -15.59
C GLU A 175 -0.41 17.88 -15.65
N LEU A 176 -0.88 16.79 -16.25
CA LEU A 176 -0.11 15.55 -16.37
C LEU A 176 1.00 15.69 -17.42
N PRO A 177 2.18 15.10 -17.16
CA PRO A 177 3.20 14.93 -18.18
C PRO A 177 2.64 14.23 -19.43
N PRO A 178 3.07 14.61 -20.65
CA PRO A 178 2.57 14.03 -21.90
C PRO A 178 2.59 12.50 -21.91
N GLU A 179 3.65 11.89 -21.39
CA GLU A 179 3.82 10.43 -21.36
C GLU A 179 2.74 9.75 -20.50
N ILE A 180 2.44 10.31 -19.32
CA ILE A 180 1.42 9.77 -18.41
C ILE A 180 0.02 10.00 -18.97
N ARG A 181 -0.22 11.19 -19.52
CA ARG A 181 -1.49 11.55 -20.17
C ARG A 181 -1.78 10.64 -21.37
N ASP A 182 -0.78 10.37 -22.21
CA ASP A 182 -0.95 9.50 -23.38
C ASP A 182 -1.20 8.04 -22.98
N GLN A 183 -0.49 7.53 -21.96
CA GLN A 183 -0.76 6.21 -21.40
C GLN A 183 -2.16 6.10 -20.82
N MET A 184 -2.59 7.14 -20.08
CA MET A 184 -3.94 7.26 -19.56
C MET A 184 -4.97 7.18 -20.68
N TYR A 185 -4.86 8.01 -21.73
CA TYR A 185 -5.82 7.96 -22.84
C TYR A 185 -5.83 6.59 -23.53
N ALA A 186 -4.66 5.97 -23.76
CA ALA A 186 -4.58 4.64 -24.35
C ALA A 186 -5.32 3.58 -23.52
N GLU A 187 -5.12 3.57 -22.20
CA GLU A 187 -5.78 2.58 -21.33
C GLU A 187 -7.27 2.89 -21.16
N LEU A 188 -7.68 4.16 -21.12
CA LEU A 188 -9.09 4.54 -21.10
C LEU A 188 -9.83 4.09 -22.37
N LEU A 189 -9.23 4.31 -23.54
CA LEU A 189 -9.81 3.91 -24.83
C LEU A 189 -9.94 2.39 -24.95
N LYS A 190 -8.98 1.63 -24.40
CA LYS A 190 -9.03 0.16 -24.36
C LYS A 190 -10.18 -0.37 -23.49
N ASN A 191 -10.51 0.32 -22.41
CA ASN A 191 -11.56 -0.08 -21.47
C ASN A 191 -12.88 0.68 -21.68
N VAL A 192 -12.99 1.50 -22.73
CA VAL A 192 -14.12 2.42 -22.94
C VAL A 192 -15.45 1.69 -23.03
N THR A 193 -15.49 0.47 -23.58
CA THR A 193 -16.72 -0.31 -23.76
C THR A 193 -17.40 -0.62 -22.43
N ASP A 194 -16.58 -0.87 -21.39
CA ASP A 194 -17.02 -1.32 -20.06
C ASP A 194 -17.29 -0.14 -19.11
N MET A 195 -17.10 1.09 -19.58
CA MET A 195 -17.36 2.30 -18.80
C MET A 195 -18.88 2.63 -18.73
N PRO A 196 -19.37 3.18 -17.60
CA PRO A 196 -20.69 3.80 -17.54
C PRO A 196 -20.82 4.94 -18.55
N ASP A 197 -22.03 5.16 -19.08
CA ASP A 197 -22.26 6.16 -20.14
C ASP A 197 -21.89 7.59 -19.73
N GLU A 198 -22.06 7.95 -18.46
CA GLU A 198 -21.63 9.26 -17.97
C GLU A 198 -20.12 9.45 -18.08
N MET A 199 -19.35 8.42 -17.72
CA MET A 199 -17.90 8.42 -17.83
C MET A 199 -17.46 8.44 -19.29
N LYS A 200 -18.09 7.65 -20.16
CA LYS A 200 -17.83 7.68 -21.62
C LYS A 200 -17.99 9.10 -22.16
N ARG A 201 -19.07 9.79 -21.79
CA ARG A 201 -19.30 11.19 -22.21
C ARG A 201 -18.22 12.14 -21.70
N LYS A 202 -17.84 12.06 -20.41
CA LYS A 202 -16.75 12.88 -19.84
C LYS A 202 -15.43 12.63 -20.57
N LEU A 203 -15.10 11.37 -20.81
CA LEU A 203 -13.90 10.96 -21.55
C LEU A 203 -13.91 11.53 -22.97
N VAL A 204 -15.00 11.39 -23.73
CA VAL A 204 -15.09 11.93 -25.10
C VAL A 204 -14.91 13.45 -25.13
N VAL A 205 -15.54 14.18 -24.19
CA VAL A 205 -15.36 15.63 -24.09
C VAL A 205 -13.89 15.98 -23.85
N GLU A 206 -13.23 15.29 -22.93
CA GLU A 206 -11.83 15.57 -22.60
C GLU A 206 -10.87 15.20 -23.73
N LEU A 207 -11.12 14.08 -24.40
CA LEU A 207 -10.38 13.67 -25.59
C LEU A 207 -10.53 14.68 -26.73
N LEU A 208 -11.72 15.26 -26.92
CA LEU A 208 -11.95 16.27 -27.96
C LEU A 208 -11.21 17.58 -27.68
N LYS A 209 -11.14 18.03 -26.43
CA LYS A 209 -10.37 19.23 -26.05
C LYS A 209 -8.88 19.07 -26.35
N ASN A 210 -8.35 17.87 -26.12
CA ASN A 210 -6.92 17.59 -26.21
C ASN A 210 -6.51 16.90 -27.51
N VAL A 211 -7.44 16.64 -28.43
CA VAL A 211 -7.20 15.79 -29.60
C VAL A 211 -6.02 16.27 -30.45
N ASP A 212 -5.84 17.58 -30.58
CA ASP A 212 -4.77 18.16 -31.41
C ASP A 212 -3.37 17.94 -30.81
N ASN A 213 -3.29 17.78 -29.49
CA ASN A 213 -2.06 17.59 -28.73
C ASN A 213 -1.69 16.11 -28.53
N MET A 214 -2.49 15.18 -29.06
CA MET A 214 -2.28 13.74 -28.90
C MET A 214 -1.40 13.13 -30.01
N PRO A 215 -0.64 12.08 -29.70
CA PRO A 215 0.00 11.22 -30.71
C PRO A 215 -1.02 10.72 -31.74
N THR A 216 -0.59 10.59 -32.99
CA THR A 216 -1.45 10.14 -34.10
C THR A 216 -2.14 8.80 -33.82
N SER A 217 -1.46 7.87 -33.13
CA SER A 217 -2.03 6.58 -32.74
C SER A 217 -3.22 6.71 -31.78
N ILE A 218 -3.16 7.65 -30.83
CA ILE A 218 -4.25 7.92 -29.88
C ILE A 218 -5.38 8.63 -30.60
N ARG A 219 -5.10 9.67 -31.40
CA ARG A 219 -6.14 10.36 -32.21
C ARG A 219 -6.96 9.41 -33.07
N GLN A 220 -6.31 8.46 -33.72
CA GLN A 220 -6.99 7.45 -34.53
C GLN A 220 -7.93 6.56 -33.69
N GLN A 221 -7.53 6.20 -32.46
CA GLN A 221 -8.38 5.45 -31.55
C GLN A 221 -9.56 6.29 -31.04
N VAL A 222 -9.32 7.55 -30.67
CA VAL A 222 -10.37 8.50 -30.28
C VAL A 222 -11.43 8.61 -31.38
N MET A 223 -11.01 8.82 -32.63
CA MET A 223 -11.94 8.90 -33.76
C MET A 223 -12.75 7.62 -33.92
N LYS A 224 -12.13 6.44 -33.81
CA LYS A 224 -12.86 5.16 -33.87
C LYS A 224 -13.93 5.05 -32.77
N VAL A 225 -13.61 5.47 -31.55
CA VAL A 225 -14.58 5.48 -30.45
C VAL A 225 -15.74 6.41 -30.77
N ILE A 226 -15.45 7.64 -31.20
CA ILE A 226 -16.50 8.64 -31.52
C ILE A 226 -17.41 8.18 -32.67
N TYR A 227 -16.86 7.60 -33.74
CA TYR A 227 -17.66 7.18 -34.89
C TYR A 227 -18.44 5.88 -34.65
N ASN A 228 -18.08 5.08 -33.64
CA ASN A 228 -18.74 3.82 -33.30
C ASN A 228 -19.65 3.92 -32.06
N SER A 229 -19.71 5.08 -31.40
CA SER A 229 -20.58 5.37 -30.25
C SER A 229 -21.89 6.01 -30.70
#